data_AF-A0A3N5Z6S2-F1
#
_entry.id   AF-A0A3N5Z6S2-F1
#
_cell.length_a   1.000
_cell.length_b   1.000
_cell.length_c   1.000
_cell.angle_alpha   90.00
_cell.angle_beta   90.00
_cell.angle_gamma   90.00
#
_symmetry.space_group_name_H-M   'P 1'
#
loop_
_entity.id
_entity.type
_entity.pdbx_description
1 polymer ?
#
loop_
_entity_poly.entity_id
_entity_poly.type
_entity_poly.pdbx_seq_one_letter_code
_entity_poly.pdbx_strand_id
1 'polypeptide(L)'
;MNLSRYRSILPGLALTLTVASTLWPQAGQKPAEAATETQPGGGQQTNNRHTSKVEAGDVERSFFITGELQAARSIQISVPRIRSSFASAITYLAPEGNFVRQGERLLEFDPSALLSSKSEAERRLDEAKITIEKTREDLAAQETDLLNAVAQAQAGLKVAELYARTP
;
A
#
# COMPACT_ATOMS: atom_id res chain seq x y z
N MET A 1 8.81 16.48 -10.77
CA MET A 1 9.14 17.16 -12.05
C MET A 1 9.96 16.19 -12.89
N ASN A 2 9.66 16.06 -14.19
CA ASN A 2 10.17 15.06 -15.18
C ASN A 2 9.70 13.61 -14.93
N LEU A 3 8.89 12.93 -15.74
CA LEU A 3 8.57 12.92 -17.19
C LEU A 3 9.75 12.70 -18.14
N SER A 4 9.93 11.45 -18.61
CA SER A 4 10.28 11.13 -20.01
C SER A 4 10.14 9.61 -20.20
N ARG A 5 9.06 9.13 -20.84
CA ARG A 5 8.98 8.76 -22.26
C ARG A 5 10.06 7.76 -22.71
N TYR A 6 9.63 6.52 -22.94
CA TYR A 6 10.26 5.66 -23.96
C TYR A 6 9.17 5.03 -24.83
N ARG A 7 9.12 5.48 -26.09
CA ARG A 7 8.43 4.87 -27.23
C ARG A 7 9.50 4.13 -28.02
N SER A 8 9.27 2.88 -28.41
CA SER A 8 9.93 2.28 -29.58
C SER A 8 9.28 0.93 -29.96
N ILE A 9 8.39 0.92 -30.97
CA ILE A 9 8.50 0.40 -32.35
C ILE A 9 8.28 -1.13 -32.50
N LEU A 10 7.18 -1.48 -33.20
CA LEU A 10 6.87 -2.73 -33.93
C LEU A 10 7.99 -3.11 -34.93
N PRO A 11 8.13 -4.36 -35.46
CA PRO A 11 7.05 -5.10 -36.15
C PRO A 11 7.11 -6.65 -36.22
N GLY A 12 5.97 -7.26 -36.61
CA GLY A 12 5.85 -8.54 -37.35
C GLY A 12 6.20 -9.85 -36.61
N LEU A 13 5.86 -11.05 -37.06
CA LEU A 13 4.89 -11.65 -38.00
C LEU A 13 5.08 -13.18 -37.84
N ALA A 14 4.05 -13.99 -38.15
CA ALA A 14 4.02 -15.48 -38.21
C ALA A 14 4.06 -16.22 -36.85
N LEU A 15 3.04 -16.97 -36.40
CA LEU A 15 2.18 -17.99 -37.00
C LEU A 15 2.95 -19.16 -37.65
N THR A 16 3.19 -20.23 -36.88
CA THR A 16 3.01 -21.63 -37.30
C THR A 16 2.95 -22.53 -36.06
N LEU A 17 1.78 -23.13 -35.80
CA LEU A 17 1.61 -24.21 -34.83
C LEU A 17 1.72 -25.54 -35.60
N THR A 18 2.74 -26.35 -35.32
CA THR A 18 2.90 -27.70 -35.86
C THR A 18 2.59 -28.70 -34.75
N VAL A 19 1.47 -29.43 -34.88
CA VAL A 19 1.13 -30.55 -34.01
C VAL A 19 1.86 -31.79 -34.51
N ALA A 20 2.79 -32.28 -33.71
CA ALA A 20 3.45 -33.57 -33.89
C ALA A 20 2.78 -34.62 -32.99
N SER A 21 2.14 -35.62 -33.59
CA SER A 21 1.71 -36.83 -32.90
C SER A 21 2.13 -38.05 -33.72
N THR A 22 3.34 -38.54 -33.43
CA THR A 22 3.82 -39.84 -33.94
C THR A 22 3.51 -40.94 -32.94
N LEU A 23 2.67 -41.85 -33.42
CA LEU A 23 2.31 -43.16 -32.91
C LEU A 23 3.54 -44.09 -32.90
N TRP A 24 3.69 -44.90 -31.86
CA TRP A 24 4.67 -46.00 -31.78
C TRP A 24 3.94 -47.36 -31.65
N PRO A 25 4.63 -48.50 -31.82
CA PRO A 25 4.42 -49.41 -32.94
C PRO A 25 3.85 -50.76 -32.49
N GLN A 26 3.38 -51.58 -33.43
CA GLN A 26 3.25 -53.01 -33.20
C GLN A 26 3.85 -53.83 -34.34
N ALA A 27 4.76 -54.69 -33.94
CA ALA A 27 5.59 -55.57 -34.76
C ALA A 27 4.84 -56.84 -35.19
N GLY A 28 5.19 -57.36 -36.38
CA GLY A 28 4.70 -58.63 -36.90
C GLY A 28 5.34 -59.04 -38.23
N GLN A 29 6.61 -59.47 -38.16
CA GLN A 29 7.39 -60.39 -39.01
C GLN A 29 6.84 -60.86 -40.38
N LYS A 30 7.62 -60.68 -41.47
CA LYS A 30 8.54 -61.68 -42.10
C LYS A 30 9.12 -61.13 -43.42
N PRO A 31 10.34 -61.52 -43.85
CA PRO A 31 11.03 -60.94 -45.00
C PRO A 31 10.59 -61.53 -46.34
N ALA A 32 10.72 -60.67 -47.36
CA ALA A 32 10.48 -60.92 -48.77
C ALA A 32 11.44 -61.96 -49.37
N GLU A 33 10.90 -62.83 -50.22
CA GLU A 33 11.63 -63.64 -51.18
C GLU A 33 10.98 -63.40 -52.56
N ALA A 34 11.83 -63.29 -53.57
CA ALA A 34 11.54 -62.71 -54.88
C ALA A 34 11.10 -63.74 -55.94
N ALA A 35 10.59 -63.19 -57.06
CA ALA A 35 10.31 -63.82 -58.37
C ALA A 35 8.96 -64.58 -58.45
N THR A 36 8.09 -64.44 -59.46
CA THR A 36 8.23 -64.09 -60.88
C THR A 36 6.84 -63.65 -61.43
N GLU A 37 6.86 -62.72 -62.39
CA GLU A 37 5.88 -62.35 -63.44
C GLU A 37 4.39 -62.71 -63.31
N THR A 38 3.52 -61.71 -63.52
CA THR A 38 2.65 -61.59 -64.74
C THR A 38 1.73 -60.35 -64.58
N GLN A 39 1.89 -59.36 -65.46
CA GLN A 39 0.89 -58.30 -65.73
C GLN A 39 -0.31 -58.88 -66.51
N PRO A 40 -1.46 -58.19 -66.77
CA PRO A 40 -1.86 -56.81 -66.42
C PRO A 40 -3.30 -56.69 -65.86
N GLY A 41 -3.68 -55.53 -65.34
CA GLY A 41 -5.10 -55.24 -65.05
C GLY A 41 -5.32 -53.93 -64.33
N GLY A 42 -5.55 -52.85 -65.08
CA GLY A 42 -5.91 -51.54 -64.54
C GLY A 42 -7.28 -51.54 -63.85
N GLY A 43 -7.39 -50.76 -62.77
CA GLY A 43 -8.63 -50.52 -62.06
C GLY A 43 -8.60 -49.18 -61.34
N GLN A 44 -9.38 -48.24 -61.86
CA GLN A 44 -9.61 -46.86 -61.43
C GLN A 44 -9.41 -46.53 -59.94
N GLN A 45 -8.60 -45.50 -59.68
CA GLN A 45 -8.77 -44.63 -58.51
C GLN A 45 -10.12 -43.90 -58.65
N THR A 46 -11.15 -44.36 -57.96
CA THR A 46 -12.43 -43.66 -57.87
C THR A 46 -12.27 -42.43 -56.96
N ASN A 47 -11.91 -41.31 -57.59
CA ASN A 47 -11.99 -39.98 -56.99
C ASN A 47 -13.46 -39.62 -56.69
N ASN A 48 -14.02 -40.17 -55.61
CA ASN A 48 -15.37 -39.84 -55.16
C ASN A 48 -15.34 -38.51 -54.40
N ARG A 49 -15.39 -37.40 -55.13
CA ARG A 49 -15.51 -36.05 -54.58
C ARG A 49 -16.98 -35.75 -54.31
N HIS A 50 -17.35 -35.70 -53.04
CA HIS A 50 -18.65 -35.21 -52.60
C HIS A 50 -18.63 -33.67 -52.65
N THR A 51 -19.49 -33.07 -53.47
CA THR A 51 -19.62 -31.61 -53.59
C THR A 51 -20.99 -31.18 -53.07
N SER A 52 -21.00 -30.27 -52.08
CA SER A 52 -22.23 -29.71 -51.50
C SER A 52 -22.40 -28.25 -51.92
N LYS A 53 -23.65 -27.85 -52.22
CA LYS A 53 -24.01 -26.47 -52.57
C LYS A 53 -23.96 -25.61 -51.30
N VAL A 54 -23.14 -24.56 -51.32
CA VAL A 54 -22.99 -23.61 -50.19
C VAL A 54 -23.93 -22.43 -50.43
N GLU A 55 -24.68 -22.03 -49.40
CA GLU A 55 -25.52 -20.82 -49.42
C GLU A 55 -24.88 -19.73 -48.57
N ALA A 56 -24.97 -18.48 -49.02
CA ALA A 56 -24.45 -17.34 -48.29
C ALA A 56 -25.40 -16.99 -47.15
N GLY A 57 -25.00 -17.31 -45.91
CA GLY A 57 -25.67 -16.91 -44.68
C GLY A 57 -24.76 -16.05 -43.82
N ASP A 58 -25.35 -15.25 -42.95
CA ASP A 58 -24.58 -14.48 -41.97
C ASP A 58 -24.05 -15.41 -40.86
N VAL A 59 -22.77 -15.32 -40.56
CA VAL A 59 -22.08 -16.20 -39.60
C VAL A 59 -21.56 -15.34 -38.47
N GLU A 60 -22.26 -15.36 -37.35
CA GLU A 60 -21.83 -14.68 -36.13
C GLU A 60 -20.64 -15.42 -35.52
N ARG A 61 -19.50 -14.75 -35.42
CA ARG A 61 -18.28 -15.29 -34.82
C ARG A 61 -18.14 -14.76 -33.41
N SER A 62 -18.40 -15.61 -32.42
CA SER A 62 -18.08 -15.32 -31.02
C SER A 62 -16.69 -15.81 -30.68
N PHE A 63 -15.92 -14.97 -29.97
CA PHE A 63 -14.61 -15.33 -29.42
C PHE A 63 -14.74 -15.40 -27.90
N PHE A 64 -14.38 -16.54 -27.33
CA PHE A 64 -14.34 -16.74 -25.89
C PHE A 64 -12.92 -16.46 -25.41
N ILE A 65 -12.78 -15.45 -24.55
CA ILE A 65 -11.51 -15.10 -23.92
C ILE A 65 -11.57 -15.60 -22.49
N THR A 66 -10.57 -16.41 -22.10
CA THR A 66 -10.37 -16.85 -20.72
C THR A 66 -9.36 -15.94 -20.03
N GLY A 67 -9.57 -15.66 -18.76
CA GLY A 67 -8.66 -14.87 -17.94
C GLY A 67 -9.04 -14.94 -16.46
N GLU A 68 -8.24 -14.31 -15.62
CA GLU A 68 -8.48 -14.25 -14.18
C GLU A 68 -9.08 -12.90 -13.78
N LEU A 69 -10.00 -12.91 -12.82
CA LEU A 69 -10.56 -11.69 -12.26
C LEU A 69 -9.66 -11.18 -11.13
N GLN A 70 -9.15 -9.96 -11.29
CA GLN A 70 -8.43 -9.26 -10.24
C GLN A 70 -9.28 -8.14 -9.65
N ALA A 71 -9.14 -7.90 -8.35
CA ALA A 71 -9.78 -6.77 -7.68
C ALA A 71 -9.32 -5.45 -8.30
N ALA A 72 -10.28 -4.59 -8.68
CA ALA A 72 -9.98 -3.26 -9.22
C ALA A 72 -9.21 -2.39 -8.21
N ARG A 73 -9.42 -2.59 -6.91
CA ARG A 73 -8.71 -1.92 -5.81
C ARG A 73 -8.52 -2.88 -4.65
N SER A 74 -7.30 -2.92 -4.10
CA SER A 74 -6.97 -3.67 -2.90
C SER A 74 -6.15 -2.77 -1.98
N ILE A 75 -6.52 -2.70 -0.70
CA ILE A 75 -5.86 -1.86 0.31
C ILE A 75 -5.60 -2.75 1.52
N GLN A 76 -4.35 -2.80 1.96
CA GLN A 76 -3.98 -3.44 3.21
C GLN A 76 -4.05 -2.40 4.34
N ILE A 77 -4.87 -2.68 5.36
CA ILE A 77 -5.00 -1.83 6.54
C ILE A 77 -4.13 -2.40 7.64
N SER A 78 -3.18 -1.60 8.12
CA SER A 78 -2.29 -1.96 9.22
C SER A 78 -2.43 -0.97 10.37
N VAL A 79 -2.36 -1.48 11.59
CA VAL A 79 -2.40 -0.65 12.79
C VAL A 79 -1.03 0.02 12.99
N PRO A 80 -0.98 1.34 13.22
CA PRO A 80 0.27 2.02 13.52
C PRO A 80 0.87 1.50 14.84
N ARG A 81 2.20 1.45 14.94
CA ARG A 81 2.88 1.01 16.15
C ARG A 81 2.76 2.08 17.24
N ILE A 82 1.72 1.99 18.05
CA ILE A 82 1.53 2.84 19.22
C ILE A 82 2.30 2.21 20.40
N ARG A 83 3.17 2.99 21.06
CA ARG A 83 4.14 2.53 22.08
C ARG A 83 3.48 1.82 23.28
N SER A 84 2.17 2.01 23.47
CA SER A 84 1.38 1.44 24.58
C SER A 84 0.37 0.37 24.14
N SER A 85 0.34 -0.02 22.85
CA SER A 85 -0.92 -0.47 22.25
C SER A 85 -0.94 -1.85 21.65
N PHE A 86 0.09 -2.66 21.90
CA PHE A 86 -0.01 -4.10 21.66
C PHE A 86 -0.76 -4.84 22.79
N ALA A 87 -1.16 -4.13 23.86
CA ALA A 87 -1.93 -4.70 24.97
C ALA A 87 -3.39 -4.20 25.04
N SER A 88 -3.80 -3.22 24.22
CA SER A 88 -5.19 -2.75 24.21
C SER A 88 -6.08 -3.77 23.52
N ALA A 89 -7.09 -4.27 24.24
CA ALA A 89 -8.08 -5.17 23.67
C ALA A 89 -8.87 -4.49 22.55
N ILE A 90 -9.27 -5.27 21.56
CA ILE A 90 -10.17 -4.82 20.50
C ILE A 90 -11.59 -4.84 21.08
N THR A 91 -12.23 -3.68 21.15
CA THR A 91 -13.60 -3.52 21.66
C THR A 91 -14.63 -3.77 20.57
N TYR A 92 -14.29 -3.46 19.33
CA TYR A 92 -15.16 -3.66 18.18
C TYR A 92 -14.37 -4.09 16.95
N LEU A 93 -14.93 -5.04 16.22
CA LEU A 93 -14.45 -5.49 14.92
C LEU A 93 -15.66 -5.61 13.99
N ALA A 94 -15.57 -5.01 12.81
CA ALA A 94 -16.58 -5.16 11.79
C ALA A 94 -16.68 -6.63 11.34
N PRO A 95 -17.89 -7.16 11.12
CA PRO A 95 -18.08 -8.55 10.72
C PRO A 95 -17.45 -8.83 9.35
N GLU A 96 -16.71 -9.93 9.26
CA GLU A 96 -15.99 -10.32 8.04
C GLU A 96 -16.91 -10.51 6.84
N GLY A 97 -16.42 -10.19 5.64
CA GLY A 97 -17.17 -10.33 4.39
C GLY A 97 -18.25 -9.27 4.14
N ASN A 98 -18.43 -8.30 5.05
CA ASN A 98 -19.37 -7.20 4.84
C ASN A 98 -18.78 -6.08 3.98
N PHE A 99 -19.67 -5.41 3.23
CA PHE A 99 -19.33 -4.19 2.49
C PHE A 99 -19.24 -3.02 3.45
N VAL A 100 -18.06 -2.40 3.51
CA VAL A 100 -17.77 -1.24 4.35
C VAL A 100 -17.50 -0.02 3.48
N ARG A 101 -17.97 1.14 3.92
CA ARG A 101 -17.71 2.41 3.20
C ARG A 101 -16.42 3.05 3.69
N GLN A 102 -15.85 3.93 2.87
CA GLN A 102 -14.70 4.73 3.29
C GLN A 102 -15.06 5.58 4.52
N GLY A 103 -14.23 5.51 5.55
CA GLY A 103 -14.44 6.22 6.82
C GLY A 103 -15.34 5.50 7.82
N GLU A 104 -15.88 4.34 7.45
CA GLU A 104 -16.62 3.50 8.38
C GLU A 104 -15.67 2.83 9.39
N ARG A 105 -16.17 2.61 10.61
CA ARG A 105 -15.39 1.98 11.68
C ARG A 105 -15.20 0.51 11.38
N LEU A 106 -13.94 0.10 11.21
CA LEU A 106 -13.57 -1.30 11.03
C LEU A 106 -13.14 -1.97 12.32
N LEU A 107 -12.39 -1.23 13.14
CA LEU A 107 -11.79 -1.73 14.36
C LEU A 107 -11.73 -0.59 15.38
N GLU A 108 -12.02 -0.92 16.64
CA GLU A 108 -11.87 0.00 17.77
C GLU A 108 -11.03 -0.65 18.86
N PHE A 109 -10.06 0.11 19.37
CA PHE A 109 -9.26 -0.28 20.52
C PHE A 109 -9.78 0.38 21.78
N ASP A 110 -9.65 -0.30 22.92
CA ASP A 110 -9.94 0.31 24.23
C ASP A 110 -9.07 1.56 24.46
N PRO A 111 -9.67 2.76 24.58
CA PRO A 111 -8.94 4.01 24.76
C PRO A 111 -8.50 4.27 26.20
N SER A 112 -8.87 3.42 27.17
CA SER A 112 -8.70 3.70 28.61
C SER A 112 -7.26 4.05 29.01
N ALA A 113 -6.28 3.25 28.56
CA ALA A 113 -4.87 3.50 28.84
C ALA A 113 -4.37 4.81 28.20
N LEU A 114 -4.80 5.08 26.96
CA LEU A 114 -4.43 6.30 26.25
C LEU A 114 -5.02 7.54 26.93
N LEU A 115 -6.28 7.47 27.35
CA LEU A 115 -6.96 8.56 28.04
C LEU A 115 -6.31 8.87 29.40
N SER A 116 -5.93 7.83 30.15
CA SER A 116 -5.18 7.99 31.40
C SER A 116 -3.83 8.68 31.17
N SER A 117 -3.06 8.23 30.17
CA SER A 117 -1.77 8.84 29.83
C SER A 117 -1.91 10.29 29.35
N LYS A 118 -2.99 10.61 28.61
CA LYS A 118 -3.31 11.96 28.18
C LYS A 118 -3.61 12.85 29.38
N SER A 119 -4.47 12.39 30.28
CA SER A 119 -4.81 13.13 31.51
C SER A 119 -3.57 13.37 32.38
N GLU A 120 -2.68 12.40 32.50
CA GLU A 120 -1.42 12.59 33.23
C GLU A 120 -0.50 13.60 32.55
N ALA A 121 -0.36 13.55 31.22
CA ALA A 121 0.43 14.50 30.46
C ALA A 121 -0.13 15.93 30.56
N GLU A 122 -1.46 16.08 30.53
CA GLU A 122 -2.15 17.38 30.71
C GLU A 122 -1.91 17.93 32.12
N ARG A 123 -2.04 17.10 33.16
CA ARG A 123 -1.73 17.51 34.55
C ARG A 123 -0.28 17.97 34.71
N ARG A 124 0.67 17.21 34.18
CA ARG A 124 2.10 17.58 34.20
C ARG A 124 2.37 18.88 33.44
N LEU A 125 1.67 19.10 32.33
CA LEU A 125 1.78 20.33 31.56
C LEU A 125 1.28 21.53 32.39
N ASP A 126 0.16 21.39 33.08
CA ASP A 126 -0.43 22.47 33.87
C ASP A 126 0.40 22.77 35.13
N GLU A 127 0.91 21.74 35.81
CA GLU A 127 1.88 21.88 36.90
C GLU A 127 3.15 22.62 36.44
N ALA A 128 3.69 22.26 35.27
CA ALA A 128 4.85 22.92 34.70
C ALA A 128 4.56 24.39 34.36
N LYS A 129 3.38 24.69 33.79
CA LYS A 129 2.97 26.08 33.51
C LYS A 129 2.85 26.91 34.78
N ILE A 130 2.21 26.38 35.81
CA ILE A 130 2.08 27.06 37.11
C ILE A 130 3.45 27.32 37.71
N THR A 131 4.35 26.33 37.62
CA THR A 131 5.74 26.49 38.09
C THR A 131 6.45 27.59 37.33
N ILE A 132 6.31 27.63 36.00
CA ILE A 132 6.90 28.69 35.16
C ILE A 132 6.35 30.07 35.56
N GLU A 133 5.04 30.23 35.69
CA GLU A 133 4.46 31.52 36.09
C GLU A 133 4.93 31.94 37.48
N LYS A 134 4.92 31.02 38.46
CA LYS A 134 5.46 31.30 39.80
C LYS A 134 6.92 31.74 39.74
N THR A 135 7.77 31.03 38.99
CA THR A 135 9.18 31.42 38.86
C THR A 135 9.36 32.79 38.20
N ARG A 136 8.48 33.17 37.28
CA ARG A 136 8.51 34.50 36.67
C ARG A 136 8.11 35.59 37.66
N GLU A 137 7.05 35.36 38.43
CA GLU A 137 6.60 36.29 39.48
C GLU A 137 7.66 36.45 40.58
N ASP A 138 8.26 35.34 41.02
CA ASP A 138 9.33 35.35 42.03
C ASP A 138 10.57 36.14 41.54
N LEU A 139 10.91 36.03 40.25
CA LEU A 139 12.00 36.81 39.64
C LEU A 139 11.65 38.30 39.54
N ALA A 140 10.42 38.64 39.17
CA ALA A 140 9.97 40.04 39.09
C ALA A 140 9.92 40.71 40.46
N ALA A 141 9.52 39.98 41.51
CA ALA A 141 9.56 40.44 42.89
C ALA A 141 11.01 40.71 43.33
N GLN A 142 11.92 39.77 43.08
CA GLN A 142 13.36 39.94 43.38
C GLN A 142 13.97 41.15 42.68
N GLU A 143 13.62 41.38 41.40
CA GLU A 143 14.07 42.56 40.66
C GLU A 143 13.60 43.85 41.35
N THR A 144 12.34 43.90 41.75
CA THR A 144 11.76 45.05 42.44
C THR A 144 12.44 45.31 43.79
N ASP A 145 12.70 44.26 44.57
CA ASP A 145 13.40 44.36 45.85
C ASP A 145 14.84 44.85 45.69
N LEU A 146 15.56 44.37 44.68
CA LEU A 146 16.92 44.82 44.35
C LEU A 146 16.94 46.30 43.95
N LEU A 147 15.97 46.74 43.13
CA LEU A 147 15.84 48.14 42.75
C LEU A 147 15.57 49.04 43.96
N ASN A 148 14.68 48.61 44.85
CA ASN A 148 14.39 49.32 46.09
C ASN A 148 15.62 49.40 47.01
N ALA A 149 16.38 48.31 47.15
CA ALA A 149 17.61 48.28 47.93
C ALA A 149 18.67 49.25 47.39
N VAL A 150 18.85 49.30 46.06
CA VAL A 150 19.76 50.27 45.41
C VAL A 150 19.29 51.70 45.66
N ALA A 151 17.98 51.98 45.52
CA ALA A 151 17.43 53.31 45.76
C ALA A 151 17.64 53.78 47.21
N GLN A 152 17.45 52.88 48.19
CA GLN A 152 17.71 53.16 49.61
C GLN A 152 19.20 53.44 49.87
N ALA A 153 20.10 52.64 49.31
CA ALA A 153 21.54 52.84 49.45
C ALA A 153 21.99 54.19 48.87
N GLN A 154 21.44 54.58 47.71
CA GLN A 154 21.70 55.89 47.09
C GLN A 154 21.15 57.05 47.94
N ALA A 155 19.95 56.89 48.51
CA ALA A 155 19.39 57.90 49.41
C ALA A 155 20.26 58.09 50.66
N GLY A 156 20.72 56.99 51.26
CA GLY A 156 21.64 57.02 52.40
C GLY A 156 22.97 57.71 52.07
N LEU A 157 23.54 57.45 50.90
CA LEU A 157 24.75 58.13 50.43
C LEU A 157 24.55 59.64 50.31
N LYS A 158 23.45 60.08 49.67
CA LYS A 158 23.13 61.51 49.51
C LYS A 158 22.99 62.21 50.86
N VAL A 159 22.35 61.55 51.83
CA VAL A 159 22.20 62.08 53.19
C VAL A 159 23.58 62.25 53.85
N ALA A 160 24.45 61.24 53.77
CA ALA A 160 25.81 61.31 54.32
C ALA A 160 26.66 62.43 53.66
N GLU A 161 26.55 62.61 52.35
CA GLU A 161 27.22 63.70 51.62
C GLU A 161 26.78 65.09 52.09
N LEU A 162 25.48 65.29 52.34
CA LEU A 162 24.95 66.56 52.86
C LEU A 162 25.49 66.88 54.26
N TYR A 163 25.59 65.88 55.13
CA TYR A 163 26.19 66.07 56.45
C TYR A 163 27.69 66.37 56.37
N ALA A 164 28.45 65.71 55.50
CA ALA A 164 29.88 65.98 55.33
C ALA A 164 30.18 67.39 54.79
N ARG A 165 29.25 67.99 54.04
CA ARG A 165 29.40 69.34 53.45
C ARG A 165 29.07 70.48 54.42
N THR A 166 28.39 70.19 55.53
CA THR A 166 27.93 71.21 56.49
C THR A 166 28.81 71.13 57.75
N PRO A 167 29.84 72.01 57.91
CA PRO A 167 30.64 72.08 59.13
C PRO A 167 29.90 72.74 60.29
#